data_AF-A0A944V6U3-F1
#
_entry.id   AF-A0A944V6U3-F1
#
_cell.length_a   1.000
_cell.length_b   1.000
_cell.length_c   1.000
_cell.angle_alpha   90.00
_cell.angle_beta   90.00
_cell.angle_gamma   90.00
#
_symmetry.space_group_name_H-M   'P 1'
#
loop_
_entity.id
_entity.type
_entity.pdbx_description
1 polymer ?
#
loop_
_entity_poly.entity_id
_entity_poly.type
_entity_poly.pdbx_seq_one_letter_code
_entity_poly.pdbx_strand_id
1 'polypeptide(L)'
;MLQQRTLRQLAPQVTAVALATIATASAVLYASRTATALPQGTDTVMTVSGGPGSGFADLVEAVRPAVVNISIRTVQHISTRPDNDNSENSFSQRHGQEFGFRGQPQMREFMERFFGETVPKGPRGPMEARSLGSGFIIDAAGLVVTNHHVIGNADEIEVVLEDGRVFPATVRGSDQRTDLALLEIHANEPLPYVSFGDSDHARVGDWVIAIGNPFGLGGTTTSGIVSARGRDINSGPYVDYIQIDASINRGNSGGPLFNNAGEVIGVNTAIFSPNGGSVGIGFAIPASLAQNVISQLRDSGQVARAWLGVEIQAVGPDIAHSLGLGEPHGALVSRISPNSPAARSDLRTGDVIVSLDNEPVKRMRHLPRLIARTPTGQPVSFGVWRSGQEMMVTATLEPLKGSRQGLDQQEREPTRKLGLKLSMLDEANRQRLGNSGNGVLIQDVAPQSPAAHKGLRPGDIILKVGAKPVGTPEDVLNQVDLARADQQNKAILLLVERNGDQRYVAIKVG
;
A
#
# COMPACT_ATOMS: atom_id res chain seq x y z
N MET A 1 -50.52 -45.66 24.07
CA MET A 1 -50.27 -45.56 25.53
C MET A 1 -49.52 -44.25 25.73
N LEU A 2 -50.09 -43.25 26.39
CA LEU A 2 -50.13 -43.04 27.86
C LEU A 2 -48.72 -42.94 28.50
N GLN A 3 -48.42 -41.94 29.34
CA GLN A 3 -49.04 -40.61 29.47
C GLN A 3 -48.08 -39.60 30.15
N GLN A 4 -48.35 -38.32 29.92
CA GLN A 4 -47.72 -37.15 30.56
C GLN A 4 -47.76 -37.20 32.11
N ARG A 5 -46.79 -36.56 32.80
CA ARG A 5 -47.00 -35.20 33.38
C ARG A 5 -45.76 -34.59 34.06
N THR A 6 -45.69 -33.26 33.98
CA THR A 6 -44.85 -32.37 34.78
C THR A 6 -45.68 -31.74 35.91
N LEU A 7 -45.03 -31.15 36.93
CA LEU A 7 -45.21 -29.72 37.32
C LEU A 7 -44.64 -29.32 38.71
N ARG A 8 -44.31 -28.03 38.81
CA ARG A 8 -44.32 -27.14 40.00
C ARG A 8 -43.29 -27.34 41.13
N GLN A 9 -42.22 -26.56 41.01
CA GLN A 9 -41.92 -25.40 41.87
C GLN A 9 -42.81 -25.19 43.12
N LEU A 10 -42.18 -24.92 44.27
CA LEU A 10 -42.37 -23.66 45.01
C LEU A 10 -41.23 -23.44 46.03
N ALA A 11 -40.86 -22.18 46.20
CA ALA A 11 -40.03 -21.64 47.28
C ALA A 11 -40.95 -20.67 48.10
N PRO A 12 -40.52 -19.86 49.11
CA PRO A 12 -39.14 -19.53 49.51
C PRO A 12 -38.89 -19.17 51.01
N GLN A 13 -37.69 -18.63 51.29
CA GLN A 13 -37.35 -17.54 52.25
C GLN A 13 -37.42 -17.70 53.81
N VAL A 14 -36.32 -17.26 54.46
CA VAL A 14 -36.26 -16.32 55.64
C VAL A 14 -36.59 -16.93 57.04
N THR A 15 -35.98 -16.56 58.20
CA THR A 15 -35.22 -15.37 58.68
C THR A 15 -34.11 -15.71 59.72
N ALA A 16 -33.25 -14.71 60.04
CA ALA A 16 -32.55 -14.43 61.33
C ALA A 16 -31.52 -15.46 61.90
N VAL A 17 -30.30 -15.15 62.36
CA VAL A 17 -29.58 -13.92 62.82
C VAL A 17 -29.86 -13.42 64.25
N ALA A 18 -28.98 -13.76 65.20
CA ALA A 18 -28.57 -13.02 66.43
C ALA A 18 -27.82 -13.98 67.41
N LEU A 19 -26.89 -13.58 68.30
CA LEU A 19 -25.85 -12.53 68.32
C LEU A 19 -24.86 -12.82 69.50
N ALA A 20 -23.81 -12.00 69.66
CA ALA A 20 -22.81 -11.95 70.76
C ALA A 20 -21.79 -13.12 70.85
N THR A 21 -20.45 -12.99 70.95
CA THR A 21 -19.45 -11.93 71.28
C THR A 21 -18.97 -11.83 72.74
N ILE A 22 -17.88 -12.55 73.05
CA ILE A 22 -16.86 -12.30 74.10
C ILE A 22 -15.53 -12.74 73.45
N ALA A 23 -14.39 -12.05 73.35
CA ALA A 23 -13.75 -10.83 73.89
C ALA A 23 -12.34 -11.16 74.44
N THR A 24 -11.37 -11.26 73.52
CA THR A 24 -9.97 -10.77 73.60
C THR A 24 -8.94 -11.27 74.65
N ALA A 25 -7.66 -11.19 74.23
CA ALA A 25 -6.40 -11.47 74.94
C ALA A 25 -6.06 -12.97 75.10
N SER A 26 -4.79 -13.41 75.00
CA SER A 26 -3.51 -12.67 75.03
C SER A 26 -2.64 -12.87 73.78
N ALA A 27 -1.53 -12.14 73.67
CA ALA A 27 -0.69 -12.04 72.47
C ALA A 27 0.77 -12.50 72.69
N VAL A 28 1.58 -12.35 71.62
CA VAL A 28 3.05 -12.45 71.55
C VAL A 28 3.64 -13.87 71.47
N LEU A 29 4.03 -14.29 70.26
CA LEU A 29 5.45 -14.42 69.90
C LEU A 29 5.66 -14.46 68.38
N TYR A 30 6.57 -13.62 67.88
CA TYR A 30 7.00 -13.55 66.47
C TYR A 30 8.19 -14.50 66.23
N ALA A 31 8.15 -15.37 65.22
CA ALA A 31 9.34 -16.06 64.71
C ALA A 31 9.16 -16.62 63.28
N SER A 32 9.66 -15.87 62.31
CA SER A 32 10.32 -16.33 61.07
C SER A 32 9.93 -17.68 60.44
N ARG A 33 9.10 -17.63 59.39
CA ARG A 33 9.21 -18.55 58.24
C ARG A 33 9.15 -17.76 56.92
N THR A 34 10.32 -17.39 56.41
CA THR A 34 10.50 -16.82 55.07
C THR A 34 10.28 -17.91 54.01
N ALA A 35 9.21 -17.80 53.24
CA ALA A 35 9.04 -18.61 52.03
C ALA A 35 9.91 -18.02 50.91
N THR A 36 10.98 -18.72 50.54
CA THR A 36 11.83 -18.36 49.39
C THR A 36 11.11 -18.70 48.08
N ALA A 37 10.29 -17.78 47.59
CA ALA A 37 9.77 -17.85 46.23
C ALA A 37 10.93 -17.65 45.24
N LEU A 38 11.08 -18.56 44.28
CA LEU A 38 12.00 -18.39 43.15
C LEU A 38 11.42 -17.33 42.21
N PRO A 39 12.20 -16.34 41.75
CA PRO A 39 11.74 -15.43 40.71
C PRO A 39 11.62 -16.21 39.40
N GLN A 40 10.39 -16.34 38.89
CA GLN A 40 10.21 -16.67 37.48
C GLN A 40 10.56 -15.42 36.66
N GLY A 41 11.36 -15.60 35.60
CA GLY A 41 11.64 -14.52 34.65
C GLY A 41 10.34 -14.12 33.97
N THR A 42 9.87 -12.91 34.23
CA THR A 42 8.77 -12.32 33.48
C THR A 42 9.32 -11.73 32.19
N ASP A 43 8.95 -12.29 31.04
CA ASP A 43 9.13 -11.61 29.76
C ASP A 43 8.27 -10.33 29.78
N THR A 44 8.93 -9.17 29.89
CA THR A 44 8.26 -7.89 30.15
C THR A 44 7.59 -7.33 28.90
N VAL A 45 6.48 -7.94 28.47
CA VAL A 45 5.58 -7.36 27.47
C VAL A 45 4.94 -6.10 28.06
N MET A 46 5.40 -4.93 27.63
CA MET A 46 4.95 -3.64 28.18
C MET A 46 3.58 -3.23 27.65
N THR A 47 2.52 -3.64 28.35
CA THR A 47 1.15 -3.16 28.09
C THR A 47 0.88 -1.84 28.81
N VAL A 48 0.98 -0.71 28.10
CA VAL A 48 0.68 0.61 28.68
C VAL A 48 -0.82 0.88 28.61
N SER A 49 -1.43 1.38 29.69
CA SER A 49 -2.87 1.75 29.71
C SER A 49 -3.06 3.27 29.62
N GLY A 50 -2.68 3.86 28.48
CA GLY A 50 -2.53 5.32 28.30
C GLY A 50 -3.65 5.99 27.50
N GLY A 51 -4.85 6.10 28.07
CA GLY A 51 -5.90 7.01 27.56
C GLY A 51 -5.72 8.46 28.06
N PRO A 52 -6.30 9.49 27.41
CA PRO A 52 -5.98 10.91 27.64
C PRO A 52 -6.55 11.52 28.96
N GLY A 53 -6.50 10.78 30.07
CA GLY A 53 -6.67 11.30 31.43
C GLY A 53 -5.35 11.73 32.09
N SER A 54 -4.23 11.08 31.74
CA SER A 54 -2.87 11.40 32.23
C SER A 54 -1.98 12.07 31.17
N GLY A 55 -2.42 12.12 29.91
CA GLY A 55 -1.60 12.53 28.77
C GLY A 55 -0.84 11.34 28.17
N PHE A 56 0.25 11.64 27.45
CA PHE A 56 1.02 10.64 26.70
C PHE A 56 2.45 10.39 27.24
N ALA A 57 2.82 11.00 28.37
CA ALA A 57 4.19 10.99 28.88
C ALA A 57 4.72 9.57 29.14
N ASP A 58 4.04 8.83 30.03
CA ASP A 58 4.40 7.46 30.43
C ASP A 58 4.48 6.49 29.22
N LEU A 59 3.57 6.67 28.27
CA LEU A 59 3.51 5.90 27.02
C LEU A 59 4.71 6.19 26.11
N VAL A 60 5.10 7.46 25.97
CA VAL A 60 6.29 7.86 25.21
C VAL A 60 7.56 7.39 25.91
N GLU A 61 7.66 7.53 27.23
CA GLU A 61 8.81 7.06 28.02
C GLU A 61 9.03 5.55 27.89
N ALA A 62 7.93 4.76 27.84
CA ALA A 62 8.01 3.31 27.63
C ALA A 62 8.51 2.92 26.21
N VAL A 63 8.00 3.56 25.14
CA VAL A 63 8.26 3.09 23.76
C VAL A 63 9.42 3.78 23.04
N ARG A 64 9.79 5.00 23.45
CA ARG A 64 10.83 5.81 22.78
C ARG A 64 12.23 5.17 22.75
N PRO A 65 12.69 4.41 23.77
CA PRO A 65 14.01 3.77 23.74
C PRO A 65 14.19 2.75 22.59
N ALA A 66 13.10 2.19 22.06
CA ALA A 66 13.12 1.31 20.89
C ALA A 66 13.16 2.06 19.54
N VAL A 67 13.01 3.39 19.53
CA VAL A 67 12.95 4.21 18.32
C VAL A 67 14.33 4.78 18.00
N VAL A 68 14.85 4.38 16.85
CA VAL A 68 16.26 4.60 16.48
C VAL A 68 16.40 5.57 15.31
N ASN A 69 17.52 6.27 15.25
CA ASN A 69 17.94 6.99 14.06
C ASN A 69 18.53 5.99 13.07
N ILE A 70 18.20 6.16 11.78
CA ILE A 70 18.91 5.51 10.68
C ILE A 70 19.80 6.57 10.04
N SER A 71 21.10 6.40 10.22
CA SER A 71 22.15 7.19 9.57
C SER A 71 22.69 6.38 8.40
N ILE A 72 22.80 7.01 7.23
CA ILE A 72 23.42 6.40 6.05
C ILE A 72 24.57 7.25 5.54
N ARG A 73 25.56 6.59 4.95
CA ARG A 73 26.72 7.21 4.33
C ARG A 73 26.89 6.66 2.92
N THR A 74 27.24 7.55 1.98
CA THR A 74 27.50 7.20 0.58
C THR A 74 28.91 7.67 0.19
N VAL A 75 29.73 6.77 -0.33
CA VAL A 75 31.14 6.99 -0.65
C VAL A 75 31.29 7.27 -2.15
N GLN A 76 31.20 8.55 -2.53
CA GLN A 76 31.38 8.96 -3.93
C GLN A 76 32.84 8.72 -4.39
N HIS A 77 33.08 7.61 -5.08
CA HIS A 77 34.35 7.31 -5.75
C HIS A 77 34.60 8.25 -6.94
N ILE A 78 35.18 9.43 -6.66
CA ILE A 78 35.62 10.37 -7.70
C ILE A 78 36.85 9.80 -8.40
N SER A 79 36.66 9.27 -9.61
CA SER A 79 37.74 8.80 -10.49
C SER A 79 38.63 9.95 -10.96
N THR A 80 39.71 10.23 -10.23
CA THR A 80 40.72 11.23 -10.60
C THR A 80 41.51 10.80 -11.84
N ARG A 81 41.02 11.20 -13.02
CA ARG A 81 41.91 11.36 -14.19
C ARG A 81 42.77 12.61 -13.96
N PRO A 82 44.08 12.59 -14.26
CA PRO A 82 44.87 13.81 -14.27
C PRO A 82 44.37 14.74 -15.36
N ASP A 83 44.00 15.96 -15.01
CA ASP A 83 43.74 17.01 -15.99
C ASP A 83 45.03 17.36 -16.74
N ASN A 84 44.91 17.60 -18.04
CA ASN A 84 45.94 18.25 -18.83
C ASN A 84 45.26 19.30 -19.71
N ASP A 85 45.86 20.48 -19.79
CA ASP A 85 45.13 21.74 -19.88
C ASP A 85 44.66 22.15 -21.30
N ASN A 86 43.77 23.14 -21.37
CA ASN A 86 43.29 23.90 -22.53
C ASN A 86 42.23 23.25 -23.44
N SER A 87 40.96 23.45 -23.10
CA SER A 87 39.98 23.96 -24.07
C SER A 87 38.82 24.71 -23.39
N GLU A 88 38.51 25.91 -23.88
CA GLU A 88 37.34 26.68 -23.44
C GLU A 88 36.03 26.11 -24.05
N ASN A 89 34.89 26.46 -23.45
CA ASN A 89 33.53 26.20 -23.96
C ASN A 89 33.14 24.72 -24.17
N SER A 90 32.78 24.03 -23.07
CA SER A 90 31.87 22.87 -23.11
C SER A 90 31.06 22.71 -21.82
N PHE A 91 30.12 23.64 -21.56
CA PHE A 91 29.07 23.49 -20.54
C PHE A 91 27.99 22.48 -21.00
N SER A 92 28.38 21.21 -21.12
CA SER A 92 27.46 20.11 -21.42
C SER A 92 26.68 19.68 -20.17
N GLN A 93 25.41 19.35 -20.36
CA GLN A 93 24.47 19.08 -19.27
C GLN A 93 24.73 17.71 -18.63
N ARG A 94 25.47 17.68 -17.51
CA ARG A 94 25.46 16.51 -16.62
C ARG A 94 24.06 16.35 -16.03
N HIS A 95 23.36 15.27 -16.40
CA HIS A 95 22.10 14.89 -15.79
C HIS A 95 22.32 14.62 -14.29
N GLY A 96 21.36 15.05 -13.46
CA GLY A 96 21.26 14.56 -12.09
C GLY A 96 20.96 13.06 -12.08
N GLN A 97 21.45 12.35 -11.08
CA GLN A 97 21.12 10.92 -10.90
C GLN A 97 19.63 10.81 -10.53
N GLU A 98 18.87 9.96 -11.24
CA GLU A 98 17.43 9.79 -10.97
C GLU A 98 17.19 9.23 -9.57
N PHE A 99 16.40 9.94 -8.77
CA PHE A 99 15.92 9.42 -7.49
C PHE A 99 14.90 8.30 -7.77
N GLY A 100 15.20 7.08 -7.30
CA GLY A 100 14.53 5.83 -7.72
C GLY A 100 13.05 5.63 -7.33
N PHE A 101 12.34 6.69 -6.93
CA PHE A 101 10.94 6.64 -6.50
C PHE A 101 9.97 6.82 -7.67
N ARG A 102 9.08 5.84 -7.85
CA ARG A 102 8.09 5.82 -8.95
C ARG A 102 6.68 6.16 -8.44
N GLY A 103 6.48 7.42 -8.06
CA GLY A 103 5.15 8.00 -7.81
C GLY A 103 4.78 9.08 -8.84
N GLN A 104 3.67 9.78 -8.62
CA GLN A 104 3.25 10.90 -9.47
C GLN A 104 4.35 11.96 -9.62
N PRO A 105 4.46 12.69 -10.75
CA PRO A 105 5.51 13.68 -10.97
C PRO A 105 5.66 14.71 -9.83
N GLN A 106 4.55 15.17 -9.23
CA GLN A 106 4.58 16.09 -8.09
C GLN A 106 5.17 15.45 -6.83
N MET A 107 4.91 14.16 -6.58
CA MET A 107 5.51 13.41 -5.48
C MET A 107 6.97 13.04 -5.79
N ARG A 108 7.31 12.76 -7.05
CA ARG A 108 8.71 12.49 -7.44
C ARG A 108 9.56 13.75 -7.38
N GLU A 109 9.10 14.87 -7.94
CA GLU A 109 9.76 16.18 -7.79
C GLU A 109 9.83 16.62 -6.32
N PHE A 110 8.82 16.29 -5.50
CA PHE A 110 8.92 16.46 -4.05
C PHE A 110 10.08 15.63 -3.51
N MET A 111 10.09 14.30 -3.69
CA MET A 111 11.16 13.42 -3.18
C MET A 111 12.55 13.77 -3.74
N GLU A 112 12.67 14.20 -5.00
CA GLU A 112 13.90 14.70 -5.63
C GLU A 112 14.39 16.00 -4.96
N ARG A 113 13.50 16.93 -4.60
CA ARG A 113 13.83 18.14 -3.83
C ARG A 113 13.95 17.87 -2.32
N PHE A 114 13.52 16.71 -1.84
CA PHE A 114 13.55 16.34 -0.42
C PHE A 114 14.79 15.52 -0.06
N PHE A 115 15.04 14.44 -0.80
CA PHE A 115 16.13 13.49 -0.59
C PHE A 115 17.32 13.73 -1.55
N GLY A 116 17.10 14.38 -2.69
CA GLY A 116 18.20 14.86 -3.54
C GLY A 116 18.86 16.08 -2.91
N GLU A 117 20.19 16.06 -2.81
CA GLU A 117 20.95 17.14 -2.17
C GLU A 117 20.81 18.48 -2.92
N THR A 118 20.47 19.54 -2.19
CA THR A 118 20.69 20.92 -2.66
C THR A 118 22.18 21.26 -2.56
N VAL A 119 22.98 20.72 -3.50
CA VAL A 119 24.43 20.93 -3.56
C VAL A 119 24.76 22.43 -3.65
N PRO A 120 25.46 23.01 -2.66
CA PRO A 120 25.89 24.41 -2.74
C PRO A 120 26.91 24.58 -3.87
N LYS A 121 26.71 25.57 -4.75
CA LYS A 121 27.67 25.90 -5.82
C LYS A 121 28.94 26.54 -5.23
N GLY A 122 29.89 25.71 -4.82
CA GLY A 122 31.23 26.11 -4.40
C GLY A 122 32.18 24.90 -4.40
N PRO A 123 33.48 25.09 -4.66
CA PRO A 123 34.44 24.00 -4.71
C PRO A 123 34.65 23.40 -3.31
N ARG A 124 34.36 22.11 -3.17
CA ARG A 124 34.63 21.31 -1.96
C ARG A 124 35.13 19.92 -2.37
N GLY A 125 35.93 19.31 -1.51
CA GLY A 125 36.30 17.90 -1.61
C GLY A 125 35.12 16.96 -1.30
N PRO A 126 35.36 15.65 -1.12
CA PRO A 126 34.29 14.69 -0.80
C PRO A 126 33.52 15.15 0.44
N MET A 127 32.22 15.38 0.27
CA MET A 127 31.32 15.89 1.29
C MET A 127 30.46 14.73 1.80
N GLU A 128 30.50 14.47 3.12
CA GLU A 128 29.70 13.40 3.72
C GLU A 128 28.21 13.76 3.70
N ALA A 129 27.48 13.23 2.72
CA ALA A 129 26.02 13.23 2.72
C ALA A 129 25.52 12.24 3.78
N ARG A 130 24.97 12.76 4.89
CA ARG A 130 24.23 11.97 5.89
C ARG A 130 22.74 12.19 5.67
N SER A 131 22.03 11.19 5.17
CA SER A 131 20.56 11.22 5.16
C SER A 131 20.03 10.92 6.56
N LEU A 132 18.81 11.39 6.82
CA LEU A 132 18.21 11.42 8.15
C LEU A 132 16.89 10.64 8.12
N GLY A 133 16.88 9.43 8.71
CA GLY A 133 15.71 8.58 8.83
C GLY A 133 15.45 8.07 10.24
N SER A 134 14.34 7.39 10.43
CA SER A 134 13.98 6.67 11.65
C SER A 134 13.80 5.19 11.40
N GLY A 135 13.89 4.40 12.47
CA GLY A 135 13.45 3.02 12.52
C GLY A 135 12.95 2.67 13.91
N PHE A 136 12.57 1.42 14.11
CA PHE A 136 12.26 0.88 15.43
C PHE A 136 12.69 -0.57 15.57
N ILE A 137 13.17 -0.92 16.76
CA ILE A 137 13.61 -2.27 17.13
C ILE A 137 12.36 -3.12 17.43
N ILE A 138 12.28 -4.32 16.84
CA ILE A 138 11.11 -5.23 16.96
C ILE A 138 11.39 -6.52 17.73
N ASP A 139 12.64 -6.81 18.06
CA ASP A 139 13.03 -7.86 19.00
C ASP A 139 14.26 -7.48 19.83
N ALA A 140 14.50 -8.20 20.91
CA ALA A 140 15.65 -7.96 21.79
C ALA A 140 17.01 -8.34 21.16
N ALA A 141 17.02 -8.98 19.98
CA ALA A 141 18.24 -9.44 19.30
C ALA A 141 18.83 -8.36 18.36
N GLY A 142 18.00 -7.46 17.84
CA GLY A 142 18.43 -6.32 17.03
C GLY A 142 17.82 -6.25 15.63
N LEU A 143 16.67 -6.87 15.38
CA LEU A 143 15.91 -6.60 14.15
C LEU A 143 15.28 -5.20 14.20
N VAL A 144 15.54 -4.39 13.16
CA VAL A 144 15.09 -2.99 13.05
C VAL A 144 14.28 -2.80 11.78
N VAL A 145 13.09 -2.22 11.92
CA VAL A 145 12.19 -1.88 10.81
C VAL A 145 12.36 -0.41 10.43
N THR A 146 12.41 -0.12 9.13
CA THR A 146 12.43 1.23 8.56
C THR A 146 11.78 1.25 7.16
N ASN A 147 11.78 2.38 6.46
CA ASN A 147 11.34 2.44 5.06
C ASN A 147 12.45 2.03 4.08
N HIS A 148 12.06 1.49 2.92
CA HIS A 148 13.02 1.21 1.84
C HIS A 148 13.67 2.51 1.32
N HIS A 149 12.90 3.61 1.19
CA HIS A 149 13.45 4.88 0.72
C HIS A 149 14.46 5.53 1.70
N VAL A 150 14.46 5.15 2.98
CA VAL A 150 15.42 5.66 3.99
C VAL A 150 16.81 5.06 3.78
N ILE A 151 16.90 3.81 3.31
CA ILE A 151 18.16 3.09 3.10
C ILE A 151 18.61 3.03 1.62
N GLY A 152 17.87 3.67 0.72
CA GLY A 152 18.08 3.58 -0.72
C GLY A 152 19.42 4.21 -1.16
N ASN A 153 20.32 3.37 -1.68
CA ASN A 153 21.67 3.74 -2.13
C ASN A 153 22.66 4.15 -1.02
N ALA A 154 22.47 3.63 0.19
CA ALA A 154 23.49 3.65 1.24
C ALA A 154 24.63 2.66 0.92
N ASP A 155 25.89 3.07 1.12
CA ASP A 155 27.04 2.15 1.11
C ASP A 155 27.31 1.61 2.52
N GLU A 156 27.18 2.46 3.55
CA GLU A 156 27.24 2.10 4.97
C GLU A 156 25.95 2.56 5.66
N ILE A 157 25.41 1.74 6.57
CA ILE A 157 24.22 2.04 7.38
C ILE A 157 24.60 1.89 8.85
N GLU A 158 24.29 2.91 9.65
CA GLU A 158 24.42 2.91 11.11
C GLU A 158 23.06 3.15 11.75
N VAL A 159 22.80 2.45 12.85
CA VAL A 159 21.63 2.65 13.70
C VAL A 159 22.10 3.32 14.99
N VAL A 160 21.51 4.46 15.35
CA VAL A 160 21.82 5.17 16.61
C VAL A 160 20.62 5.11 17.55
N LEU A 161 20.83 4.60 18.75
CA LEU A 161 19.83 4.48 19.80
C LEU A 161 19.60 5.82 20.50
N GLU A 162 18.52 5.92 21.29
CA GLU A 162 18.24 7.10 22.12
C GLU A 162 19.37 7.40 23.12
N ASP A 163 20.04 6.36 23.63
CA ASP A 163 21.18 6.45 24.55
C ASP A 163 22.52 6.84 23.87
N GLY A 164 22.51 7.06 22.56
CA GLY A 164 23.69 7.44 21.77
C GLY A 164 24.61 6.27 21.38
N ARG A 165 24.28 5.01 21.71
CA ARG A 165 25.00 3.85 21.15
C ARG A 165 24.79 3.76 19.64
N VAL A 166 25.89 3.57 18.90
CA VAL A 166 25.92 3.42 17.44
C VAL A 166 26.22 1.97 17.10
N PHE A 167 25.47 1.38 16.19
CA PHE A 167 25.69 0.01 15.69
C PHE A 167 25.73 -0.01 14.15
N PRO A 168 26.72 -0.67 13.53
CA PRO A 168 26.68 -0.93 12.09
C PRO A 168 25.55 -1.91 11.78
N ALA A 169 24.76 -1.64 10.74
CA ALA A 169 23.57 -2.40 10.40
C ALA A 169 23.70 -3.12 9.06
N THR A 170 23.20 -4.36 9.00
CA THR A 170 23.11 -5.14 7.76
C THR A 170 21.68 -5.10 7.21
N VAL A 171 21.52 -5.04 5.89
CA VAL A 171 20.20 -5.14 5.26
C VAL A 171 19.81 -6.61 5.17
N ARG A 172 18.91 -7.08 6.04
CA ARG A 172 18.33 -8.43 5.96
C ARG A 172 17.41 -8.56 4.75
N GLY A 173 16.70 -7.50 4.38
CA GLY A 173 15.96 -7.40 3.14
C GLY A 173 15.22 -6.08 2.99
N SER A 174 14.73 -5.77 1.79
CA SER A 174 13.82 -4.63 1.59
C SER A 174 12.87 -4.82 0.42
N ASP A 175 11.76 -4.07 0.43
CA ASP A 175 10.70 -4.14 -0.56
C ASP A 175 10.23 -2.74 -0.98
N GLN A 176 10.79 -2.26 -2.10
CA GLN A 176 10.44 -0.99 -2.75
C GLN A 176 8.93 -0.82 -3.03
N ARG A 177 8.18 -1.93 -3.15
CA ARG A 177 6.75 -1.92 -3.52
C ARG A 177 5.78 -1.70 -2.34
N THR A 178 6.23 -1.88 -1.11
CA THR A 178 5.52 -1.45 0.11
C THR A 178 6.23 -0.33 0.85
N ASP A 179 7.45 0.03 0.41
CA ASP A 179 8.34 0.99 1.05
C ASP A 179 8.78 0.54 2.45
N LEU A 180 9.14 -0.73 2.61
CA LEU A 180 9.60 -1.31 3.88
C LEU A 180 10.99 -1.94 3.75
N ALA A 181 11.75 -1.89 4.84
CA ALA A 181 13.04 -2.55 4.97
C ALA A 181 13.19 -3.19 6.35
N LEU A 182 13.94 -4.29 6.39
CA LEU A 182 14.40 -4.95 7.60
C LEU A 182 15.92 -4.88 7.67
N LEU A 183 16.42 -4.28 8.74
CA LEU A 183 17.82 -4.24 9.10
C LEU A 183 18.08 -5.18 10.29
N GLU A 184 19.33 -5.56 10.49
CA GLU A 184 19.80 -6.22 11.71
C GLU A 184 21.06 -5.51 12.23
N ILE A 185 21.08 -5.30 13.55
CA ILE A 185 22.25 -4.87 14.32
C ILE A 185 22.64 -5.95 15.34
N HIS A 186 23.86 -5.87 15.87
CA HIS A 186 24.38 -6.81 16.86
C HIS A 186 24.78 -6.09 18.14
N ALA A 187 24.08 -6.39 19.23
CA ALA A 187 24.40 -5.91 20.57
C ALA A 187 24.80 -7.07 21.49
N ASN A 188 25.63 -6.77 22.50
CA ASN A 188 26.05 -7.75 23.52
C ASN A 188 25.01 -7.96 24.63
N GLU A 189 23.96 -7.13 24.65
CA GLU A 189 22.93 -7.06 25.69
C GLU A 189 21.54 -6.97 25.01
N PRO A 190 20.47 -7.50 25.63
CA PRO A 190 19.11 -7.39 25.11
C PRO A 190 18.71 -5.93 24.84
N LEU A 191 18.21 -5.64 23.65
CA LEU A 191 17.78 -4.31 23.26
C LEU A 191 16.32 -4.02 23.64
N PRO A 192 15.95 -2.75 23.94
CA PRO A 192 14.55 -2.35 24.06
C PRO A 192 13.86 -2.46 22.69
N TYR A 193 12.66 -3.04 22.67
CA TYR A 193 11.91 -3.31 21.45
C TYR A 193 10.41 -3.05 21.63
N VAL A 194 9.68 -2.90 20.53
CA VAL A 194 8.22 -2.69 20.52
C VAL A 194 7.50 -3.75 19.70
N SER A 195 6.29 -4.11 20.13
CA SER A 195 5.43 -5.07 19.43
C SER A 195 4.52 -4.37 18.40
N PHE A 196 4.19 -5.09 17.32
CA PHE A 196 3.15 -4.66 16.40
C PHE A 196 1.75 -4.89 16.98
N GLY A 197 0.85 -3.94 16.75
CA GLY A 197 -0.57 -4.03 17.09
C GLY A 197 -1.46 -4.28 15.86
N ASP A 198 -2.76 -4.41 16.09
CA ASP A 198 -3.74 -4.63 15.03
C ASP A 198 -4.17 -3.30 14.38
N SER A 199 -3.54 -2.97 13.24
CA SER A 199 -3.92 -1.83 12.40
C SER A 199 -5.22 -2.01 11.64
N ASP A 200 -5.71 -3.24 11.50
CA ASP A 200 -6.93 -3.54 10.75
C ASP A 200 -8.18 -3.20 11.59
N HIS A 201 -8.05 -3.20 12.92
CA HIS A 201 -9.05 -2.73 13.88
C HIS A 201 -9.01 -1.21 14.19
N ALA A 202 -7.94 -0.48 13.87
CA ALA A 202 -7.84 0.96 14.12
C ALA A 202 -8.95 1.78 13.42
N ARG A 203 -9.54 2.79 14.08
CA ARG A 203 -10.72 3.53 13.59
C ARG A 203 -10.42 5.02 13.44
N VAL A 204 -11.19 5.70 12.59
CA VAL A 204 -11.11 7.17 12.48
C VAL A 204 -11.52 7.80 13.82
N GLY A 205 -10.68 8.68 14.35
CA GLY A 205 -10.83 9.29 15.68
C GLY A 205 -10.11 8.54 16.82
N ASP A 206 -9.52 7.37 16.57
CA ASP A 206 -8.62 6.75 17.56
C ASP A 206 -7.30 7.56 17.65
N TRP A 207 -6.85 7.81 18.87
CA TRP A 207 -5.61 8.53 19.17
C TRP A 207 -4.38 7.76 18.72
N VAL A 208 -3.37 8.49 18.22
CA VAL A 208 -2.10 7.95 17.74
C VAL A 208 -0.92 8.83 18.15
N ILE A 209 0.25 8.21 18.29
CA ILE A 209 1.52 8.89 18.53
C ILE A 209 2.50 8.47 17.44
N ALA A 210 2.99 9.43 16.66
CA ALA A 210 4.10 9.23 15.75
C ALA A 210 5.41 9.66 16.42
N ILE A 211 6.38 8.75 16.47
CA ILE A 211 7.73 9.02 16.98
C ILE A 211 8.74 8.78 15.86
N GLY A 212 9.75 9.64 15.80
CA GLY A 212 10.96 9.41 15.02
C GLY A 212 12.19 9.91 15.76
N ASN A 213 13.37 9.46 15.36
CA ASN A 213 14.65 9.96 15.85
C ASN A 213 15.47 10.54 14.68
N PRO A 214 15.10 11.72 14.14
CA PRO A 214 15.72 12.28 12.94
C PRO A 214 17.19 12.66 13.07
N PHE A 215 17.73 12.79 14.29
CA PHE A 215 19.09 13.32 14.53
C PHE A 215 19.93 12.52 15.54
N GLY A 216 19.40 11.46 16.16
CA GLY A 216 20.04 10.80 17.31
C GLY A 216 19.95 11.60 18.63
N LEU A 217 19.14 12.66 18.68
CA LEU A 217 19.08 13.63 19.78
C LEU A 217 17.84 13.46 20.68
N GLY A 218 17.52 12.23 21.09
CA GLY A 218 16.38 11.93 21.97
C GLY A 218 14.99 11.93 21.30
N GLY A 219 14.92 12.16 19.99
CA GLY A 219 13.72 11.97 19.17
C GLY A 219 12.68 13.10 19.16
N THR A 220 11.86 13.08 18.10
CA THR A 220 10.69 13.94 17.89
C THR A 220 9.43 13.11 18.08
N THR A 221 8.59 13.50 19.03
CA THR A 221 7.27 12.90 19.29
C THR A 221 6.16 13.85 18.87
N THR A 222 5.14 13.34 18.17
CA THR A 222 3.92 14.09 17.83
C THR A 222 2.67 13.24 18.00
N SER A 223 1.63 13.80 18.60
CA SER A 223 0.33 13.15 18.78
C SER A 223 -0.72 13.63 17.77
N GLY A 224 -1.72 12.81 17.49
CA GLY A 224 -2.88 13.15 16.67
C GLY A 224 -3.94 12.05 16.73
N ILE A 225 -4.77 11.95 15.70
CA ILE A 225 -5.72 10.85 15.49
C ILE A 225 -5.53 10.20 14.12
N VAL A 226 -6.07 8.98 13.97
CA VAL A 226 -6.39 8.44 12.64
C VAL A 226 -7.47 9.33 12.02
N SER A 227 -7.12 10.10 10.99
CA SER A 227 -8.06 10.98 10.28
C SER A 227 -8.76 10.28 9.10
N ALA A 228 -8.16 9.23 8.53
CA ALA A 228 -8.80 8.36 7.53
C ALA A 228 -8.08 7.00 7.42
N ARG A 229 -8.77 6.01 6.83
CA ARG A 229 -8.19 4.75 6.35
C ARG A 229 -8.57 4.54 4.89
N GLY A 230 -7.89 3.63 4.20
CA GLY A 230 -8.18 3.34 2.79
C GLY A 230 -7.65 4.40 1.82
N ARG A 231 -6.57 5.10 2.17
CA ARG A 231 -6.02 6.18 1.34
C ARG A 231 -5.08 5.64 0.27
N ASP A 232 -5.39 6.03 -0.96
CA ASP A 232 -4.56 5.87 -2.14
C ASP A 232 -3.81 7.19 -2.41
N ILE A 233 -2.48 7.15 -2.35
CA ILE A 233 -1.58 8.27 -2.69
C ILE A 233 -0.84 8.06 -4.03
N ASN A 234 -1.24 7.04 -4.81
CA ASN A 234 -0.65 6.67 -6.10
C ASN A 234 0.86 6.33 -6.04
N SER A 235 1.32 5.75 -4.92
CA SER A 235 2.64 5.12 -4.76
C SER A 235 2.69 3.67 -5.28
N GLY A 236 1.54 3.06 -5.55
CA GLY A 236 1.42 1.68 -6.02
C GLY A 236 0.08 1.05 -5.60
N PRO A 237 -0.20 -0.21 -5.97
CA PRO A 237 -1.45 -0.88 -5.61
C PRO A 237 -1.42 -1.55 -4.23
N TYR A 238 -0.23 -1.82 -3.66
CA TYR A 238 -0.04 -2.75 -2.54
C TYR A 238 -0.36 -2.18 -1.16
N VAL A 239 -0.15 -0.88 -0.94
CA VAL A 239 -0.36 -0.23 0.37
C VAL A 239 -1.73 0.44 0.43
N ASP A 240 -2.34 0.46 1.61
CA ASP A 240 -3.58 1.18 1.91
C ASP A 240 -3.36 2.07 3.13
N TYR A 241 -3.02 3.34 2.91
CA TYR A 241 -2.42 4.14 3.97
C TYR A 241 -3.42 4.52 5.07
N ILE A 242 -2.94 4.48 6.31
CA ILE A 242 -3.55 5.16 7.44
C ILE A 242 -3.21 6.64 7.28
N GLN A 243 -4.21 7.50 7.23
CA GLN A 243 -4.02 8.95 7.27
C GLN A 243 -4.07 9.41 8.73
N ILE A 244 -3.13 10.27 9.11
CA ILE A 244 -3.01 10.87 10.43
C ILE A 244 -2.84 12.39 10.32
N ASP A 245 -3.22 13.12 11.36
CA ASP A 245 -2.96 14.57 11.49
C ASP A 245 -1.76 14.89 12.41
N ALA A 246 -1.22 13.88 13.10
CA ALA A 246 0.06 13.96 13.80
C ALA A 246 1.19 14.45 12.86
N SER A 247 2.01 15.38 13.33
CA SER A 247 2.95 16.11 12.46
C SER A 247 4.21 15.31 12.09
N ILE A 248 4.09 14.51 11.04
CA ILE A 248 5.22 13.88 10.34
C ILE A 248 6.04 14.94 9.60
N ASN A 249 7.35 14.97 9.84
CA ASN A 249 8.31 15.82 9.13
C ASN A 249 9.55 14.98 8.74
N ARG A 250 10.55 15.62 8.11
CA ARG A 250 11.83 15.00 7.72
C ARG A 250 12.42 14.14 8.84
N GLY A 251 12.81 12.92 8.49
CA GLY A 251 13.43 11.97 9.41
C GLY A 251 12.52 11.31 10.43
N ASN A 252 11.19 11.58 10.45
CA ASN A 252 10.22 10.69 11.09
C ASN A 252 9.86 9.48 10.19
N SER A 253 10.17 9.52 8.89
CA SER A 253 9.99 8.40 7.97
C SER A 253 10.79 7.17 8.42
N GLY A 254 10.16 6.00 8.35
CA GLY A 254 10.62 4.72 8.89
C GLY A 254 10.32 4.54 10.39
N GLY A 255 9.97 5.61 11.11
CA GLY A 255 9.60 5.57 12.53
C GLY A 255 8.18 5.02 12.76
N PRO A 256 7.89 4.53 13.98
CA PRO A 256 6.60 3.91 14.31
C PRO A 256 5.47 4.91 14.52
N LEU A 257 4.25 4.44 14.24
CA LEU A 257 2.98 5.02 14.65
C LEU A 257 2.35 4.11 15.71
N PHE A 258 2.24 4.59 16.94
CA PHE A 258 1.70 3.85 18.08
C PHE A 258 0.21 4.13 18.30
N ASN A 259 -0.49 3.15 18.88
CA ASN A 259 -1.79 3.34 19.54
C ASN A 259 -1.60 3.68 21.04
N ASN A 260 -2.71 3.89 21.76
CA ASN A 260 -2.73 4.16 23.21
C ASN A 260 -2.23 3.00 24.11
N ALA A 261 -1.93 1.83 23.54
CA ALA A 261 -1.39 0.67 24.26
C ALA A 261 0.14 0.53 24.19
N GLY A 262 0.80 1.31 23.30
CA GLY A 262 2.23 1.19 23.00
C GLY A 262 2.55 0.23 21.86
N GLU A 263 1.53 -0.24 21.15
CA GLU A 263 1.69 -1.16 20.02
C GLU A 263 1.84 -0.37 18.71
N VAL A 264 2.74 -0.82 17.83
CA VAL A 264 2.95 -0.21 16.51
C VAL A 264 1.79 -0.58 15.59
N ILE A 265 0.93 0.38 15.26
CA ILE A 265 -0.16 0.24 14.27
C ILE A 265 0.23 0.71 12.85
N GLY A 266 1.42 1.30 12.68
CA GLY A 266 1.96 1.54 11.35
C GLY A 266 3.38 2.09 11.32
N VAL A 267 3.92 2.23 10.10
CA VAL A 267 5.24 2.83 9.83
C VAL A 267 5.05 4.15 9.10
N ASN A 268 5.48 5.26 9.69
CA ASN A 268 5.40 6.60 9.10
C ASN A 268 6.26 6.63 7.82
N THR A 269 5.75 7.18 6.71
CA THR A 269 6.50 7.21 5.43
C THR A 269 6.44 8.55 4.72
N ALA A 270 5.25 9.13 4.56
CA ALA A 270 5.01 10.26 3.66
C ALA A 270 4.03 11.29 4.23
N ILE A 271 3.99 12.47 3.60
CA ILE A 271 3.04 13.54 3.87
C ILE A 271 2.43 14.07 2.57
N PHE A 272 1.21 14.58 2.62
CA PHE A 272 0.75 15.53 1.62
C PHE A 272 1.15 16.93 2.08
N SER A 273 1.91 17.66 1.25
CA SER A 273 2.51 18.93 1.65
C SER A 273 2.78 19.83 0.43
N PRO A 274 2.28 21.08 0.39
CA PRO A 274 2.61 22.04 -0.68
C PRO A 274 4.01 22.66 -0.59
N ASN A 275 4.66 22.66 0.58
CA ASN A 275 5.86 23.47 0.86
C ASN A 275 7.04 22.72 1.51
N GLY A 276 6.84 21.47 1.92
CA GLY A 276 7.85 20.61 2.55
C GLY A 276 7.64 20.34 4.04
N GLY A 277 6.64 20.94 4.69
CA GLY A 277 6.30 20.68 6.10
C GLY A 277 4.92 20.04 6.27
N SER A 278 4.68 19.42 7.43
CA SER A 278 3.35 18.92 7.80
C SER A 278 2.27 20.01 7.67
N VAL A 279 1.16 19.67 6.99
CA VAL A 279 -0.09 20.45 6.99
C VAL A 279 -1.25 19.65 7.62
N GLY A 280 -0.94 18.71 8.53
CA GLY A 280 -1.94 17.84 9.17
C GLY A 280 -2.44 16.69 8.28
N ILE A 281 -1.64 16.26 7.30
CA ILE A 281 -1.96 15.13 6.42
C ILE A 281 -0.70 14.25 6.25
N GLY A 282 -0.46 13.41 7.25
CA GLY A 282 0.55 12.35 7.23
C GLY A 282 0.00 11.00 6.80
N PHE A 283 0.88 10.10 6.36
CA PHE A 283 0.55 8.74 5.93
C PHE A 283 1.49 7.70 6.55
N ALA A 284 0.89 6.63 7.08
CA ALA A 284 1.58 5.46 7.60
C ALA A 284 1.16 4.17 6.88
N ILE A 285 2.13 3.26 6.69
CA ILE A 285 1.93 1.90 6.19
C ILE A 285 1.31 1.06 7.33
N PRO A 286 0.17 0.37 7.14
CA PRO A 286 -0.47 -0.39 8.22
C PRO A 286 0.42 -1.51 8.80
N ALA A 287 0.39 -1.70 10.12
CA ALA A 287 1.13 -2.77 10.79
C ALA A 287 0.75 -4.19 10.32
N SER A 288 -0.51 -4.42 9.91
CA SER A 288 -0.95 -5.70 9.33
C SER A 288 -0.26 -6.01 8.00
N LEU A 289 0.10 -4.98 7.21
CA LEU A 289 0.93 -5.14 6.02
C LEU A 289 2.40 -5.26 6.39
N ALA A 290 2.88 -4.45 7.35
CA ALA A 290 4.26 -4.47 7.80
C ALA A 290 4.68 -5.84 8.34
N GLN A 291 3.92 -6.43 9.27
CA GLN A 291 4.20 -7.76 9.84
C GLN A 291 4.38 -8.84 8.74
N ASN A 292 3.47 -8.88 7.77
CA ASN A 292 3.48 -9.84 6.67
C ASN A 292 4.68 -9.67 5.72
N VAL A 293 5.15 -8.42 5.54
CA VAL A 293 6.36 -8.11 4.76
C VAL A 293 7.62 -8.44 5.56
N ILE A 294 7.69 -8.00 6.82
CA ILE A 294 8.86 -8.16 7.67
C ILE A 294 9.15 -9.62 8.00
N SER A 295 8.14 -10.49 8.16
CA SER A 295 8.38 -11.94 8.25
C SER A 295 9.08 -12.46 7.00
N GLN A 296 8.56 -12.18 5.80
CA GLN A 296 9.18 -12.65 4.55
C GLN A 296 10.61 -12.12 4.34
N LEU A 297 10.88 -10.87 4.75
CA LEU A 297 12.22 -10.29 4.72
C LEU A 297 13.17 -10.93 5.76
N ARG A 298 12.68 -11.29 6.96
CA ARG A 298 13.45 -12.05 7.96
C ARG A 298 13.74 -13.47 7.49
N ASP A 299 12.72 -14.13 6.93
CA ASP A 299 12.72 -15.56 6.65
C ASP A 299 13.40 -15.89 5.30
N SER A 300 13.49 -14.93 4.37
CA SER A 300 14.06 -15.14 3.02
C SER A 300 14.76 -13.93 2.37
N GLY A 301 14.77 -12.76 3.01
CA GLY A 301 15.32 -11.51 2.46
C GLY A 301 14.50 -10.84 1.34
N GLN A 302 13.41 -11.46 0.87
CA GLN A 302 12.60 -10.97 -0.25
C GLN A 302 11.10 -11.16 0.02
N VAL A 303 10.26 -10.27 -0.55
CA VAL A 303 8.78 -10.41 -0.49
C VAL A 303 8.31 -11.19 -1.71
N ALA A 304 7.95 -12.46 -1.51
CA ALA A 304 7.30 -13.27 -2.51
C ALA A 304 5.90 -12.69 -2.81
N ARG A 305 5.60 -12.49 -4.09
CA ARG A 305 4.28 -12.03 -4.53
C ARG A 305 3.68 -13.00 -5.52
N ALA A 306 2.42 -13.33 -5.31
CA ALA A 306 1.63 -13.97 -6.32
C ALA A 306 1.38 -13.05 -7.52
N TRP A 307 1.19 -13.66 -8.68
CA TRP A 307 0.95 -13.03 -9.96
C TRP A 307 -0.14 -13.79 -10.71
N LEU A 308 -1.14 -13.04 -11.16
CA LEU A 308 -2.23 -13.55 -12.01
C LEU A 308 -1.98 -13.27 -13.50
N GLY A 309 -1.24 -12.19 -13.81
CA GLY A 309 -0.98 -11.74 -15.19
C GLY A 309 -2.20 -11.14 -15.90
N VAL A 310 -2.86 -10.20 -15.22
CA VAL A 310 -3.93 -9.36 -15.77
C VAL A 310 -3.57 -7.89 -15.68
N GLU A 311 -3.95 -7.12 -16.70
CA GLU A 311 -4.08 -5.67 -16.59
C GLU A 311 -5.53 -5.38 -16.17
N ILE A 312 -5.71 -4.46 -15.20
CA ILE A 312 -7.01 -4.19 -14.59
C ILE A 312 -7.34 -2.71 -14.55
N GLN A 313 -8.62 -2.38 -14.71
CA GLN A 313 -9.16 -1.02 -14.71
C GLN A 313 -10.21 -0.85 -13.61
N ALA A 314 -10.40 0.38 -13.14
CA ALA A 314 -11.50 0.74 -12.25
C ALA A 314 -12.87 0.56 -12.94
N VAL A 315 -13.84 0.04 -12.19
CA VAL A 315 -15.23 -0.06 -12.65
C VAL A 315 -15.97 1.21 -12.22
N GLY A 316 -16.01 2.21 -13.11
CA GLY A 316 -16.85 3.39 -12.93
C GLY A 316 -18.34 3.08 -13.19
N PRO A 317 -19.28 3.97 -12.79
CA PRO A 317 -20.73 3.75 -12.98
C PRO A 317 -21.13 3.45 -14.42
N ASP A 318 -20.54 4.16 -15.39
CA ASP A 318 -20.81 3.97 -16.81
C ASP A 318 -20.37 2.57 -17.30
N ILE A 319 -19.30 2.03 -16.71
CA ILE A 319 -18.78 0.68 -17.00
C ILE A 319 -19.69 -0.37 -16.36
N ALA A 320 -19.99 -0.24 -15.06
CA ALA A 320 -20.89 -1.13 -14.34
C ALA A 320 -22.24 -1.29 -15.03
N HIS A 321 -22.84 -0.16 -15.43
CA HIS A 321 -24.10 -0.11 -16.16
C HIS A 321 -24.00 -0.79 -17.53
N SER A 322 -22.96 -0.48 -18.32
CA SER A 322 -22.75 -1.11 -19.64
C SER A 322 -22.55 -2.62 -19.59
N LEU A 323 -22.06 -3.14 -18.45
CA LEU A 323 -21.88 -4.58 -18.17
C LEU A 323 -23.07 -5.22 -17.43
N GLY A 324 -24.10 -4.47 -17.06
CA GLY A 324 -25.26 -4.97 -16.30
C GLY A 324 -24.98 -5.28 -14.81
N LEU A 325 -23.82 -4.88 -14.27
CA LEU A 325 -23.34 -5.20 -12.91
C LEU A 325 -24.18 -4.56 -11.78
N GLY A 326 -25.08 -3.64 -12.12
CA GLY A 326 -25.82 -2.82 -11.15
C GLY A 326 -24.93 -1.73 -10.54
N GLU A 327 -24.15 -2.10 -9.52
CA GLU A 327 -23.32 -1.17 -8.74
C GLU A 327 -21.83 -1.21 -9.14
N PRO A 328 -21.11 -0.07 -9.11
CA PRO A 328 -19.70 0.01 -9.49
C PRO A 328 -18.77 -0.60 -8.43
N HIS A 329 -18.38 -1.87 -8.65
CA HIS A 329 -17.44 -2.61 -7.82
C HIS A 329 -16.57 -3.56 -8.68
N GLY A 330 -15.65 -4.29 -8.05
CA GLY A 330 -14.76 -5.23 -8.73
C GLY A 330 -13.53 -4.60 -9.39
N ALA A 331 -12.84 -5.42 -10.19
CA ALA A 331 -11.71 -5.06 -11.04
C ALA A 331 -11.95 -5.56 -12.48
N LEU A 332 -12.05 -4.66 -13.46
CA LEU A 332 -12.28 -5.03 -14.86
C LEU A 332 -10.98 -5.47 -15.52
N VAL A 333 -10.91 -6.69 -16.04
CA VAL A 333 -9.77 -7.23 -16.79
C VAL A 333 -9.72 -6.58 -18.17
N SER A 334 -8.84 -5.57 -18.35
CA SER A 334 -8.62 -4.88 -19.64
C SER A 334 -7.73 -5.70 -20.58
N ARG A 335 -6.83 -6.53 -20.03
CA ARG A 335 -5.96 -7.42 -20.79
C ARG A 335 -5.53 -8.62 -19.96
N ILE A 336 -5.20 -9.72 -20.63
CA ILE A 336 -4.53 -10.88 -20.05
C ILE A 336 -3.13 -10.98 -20.64
N SER A 337 -2.10 -11.07 -19.80
CA SER A 337 -0.71 -11.22 -20.24
C SER A 337 -0.50 -12.61 -20.86
N PRO A 338 0.16 -12.75 -22.02
CA PRO A 338 0.53 -14.05 -22.58
C PRO A 338 1.34 -14.89 -21.59
N ASN A 339 1.14 -16.22 -21.61
CA ASN A 339 1.83 -17.18 -20.74
C ASN A 339 1.64 -16.97 -19.21
N SER A 340 0.64 -16.20 -18.79
CA SER A 340 0.26 -16.02 -17.38
C SER A 340 -0.63 -17.13 -16.82
N PRO A 341 -0.79 -17.20 -15.49
CA PRO A 341 -1.86 -17.97 -14.85
C PRO A 341 -3.26 -17.66 -15.36
N ALA A 342 -3.60 -16.37 -15.58
CA ALA A 342 -4.89 -15.99 -16.16
C ALA A 342 -5.06 -16.55 -17.58
N ALA A 343 -4.01 -16.53 -18.41
CA ALA A 343 -4.02 -17.14 -19.74
C ALA A 343 -4.09 -18.68 -19.74
N ARG A 344 -3.87 -19.33 -18.58
CA ARG A 344 -4.08 -20.77 -18.34
C ARG A 344 -5.42 -21.09 -17.65
N SER A 345 -6.24 -20.07 -17.39
CA SER A 345 -7.53 -20.18 -16.73
C SER A 345 -8.68 -19.82 -17.69
N ASP A 346 -9.92 -19.95 -17.21
CA ASP A 346 -11.10 -19.52 -17.97
C ASP A 346 -11.35 -18.00 -17.95
N LEU A 347 -10.45 -17.18 -17.39
CA LEU A 347 -10.54 -15.70 -17.37
C LEU A 347 -10.44 -15.11 -18.78
N ARG A 348 -11.14 -13.99 -19.02
CA ARG A 348 -11.25 -13.34 -20.34
C ARG A 348 -11.22 -11.82 -20.23
N THR A 349 -10.62 -11.15 -21.22
CA THR A 349 -10.70 -9.68 -21.34
C THR A 349 -12.16 -9.22 -21.47
N GLY A 350 -12.62 -8.44 -20.49
CA GLY A 350 -14.01 -8.02 -20.33
C GLY A 350 -14.69 -8.54 -19.05
N ASP A 351 -14.06 -9.49 -18.35
CA ASP A 351 -14.49 -9.96 -17.04
C ASP A 351 -14.33 -8.88 -15.96
N VAL A 352 -15.27 -8.76 -15.03
CA VAL A 352 -15.06 -8.03 -13.77
C VAL A 352 -14.86 -9.04 -12.65
N ILE A 353 -13.68 -9.07 -12.05
CA ILE A 353 -13.41 -9.90 -10.86
C ILE A 353 -14.05 -9.20 -9.65
N VAL A 354 -15.02 -9.88 -9.03
CA VAL A 354 -15.84 -9.37 -7.91
C VAL A 354 -15.50 -10.03 -6.57
N SER A 355 -14.86 -11.21 -6.55
CA SER A 355 -14.32 -11.84 -5.33
C SER A 355 -13.08 -12.71 -5.60
N LEU A 356 -12.32 -13.01 -4.54
CA LEU A 356 -11.21 -13.97 -4.50
C LEU A 356 -11.35 -14.80 -3.22
N ASP A 357 -11.48 -16.12 -3.34
CA ASP A 357 -11.76 -17.08 -2.26
C ASP A 357 -12.88 -16.62 -1.30
N ASN A 358 -13.94 -16.05 -1.88
CA ASN A 358 -15.11 -15.42 -1.24
C ASN A 358 -14.86 -14.04 -0.59
N GLU A 359 -13.63 -13.51 -0.56
CA GLU A 359 -13.39 -12.12 -0.12
C GLU A 359 -13.78 -11.12 -1.24
N PRO A 360 -14.65 -10.13 -0.97
CA PRO A 360 -15.21 -9.25 -2.01
C PRO A 360 -14.23 -8.15 -2.46
N VAL A 361 -13.98 -8.10 -3.77
CA VAL A 361 -13.22 -7.04 -4.46
C VAL A 361 -14.10 -5.79 -4.59
N LYS A 362 -14.21 -5.02 -3.51
CA LYS A 362 -15.07 -3.81 -3.50
C LYS A 362 -14.58 -2.70 -4.44
N ARG A 363 -13.29 -2.68 -4.79
CA ARG A 363 -12.67 -1.73 -5.74
C ARG A 363 -11.46 -2.37 -6.43
N MET A 364 -11.08 -1.88 -7.62
CA MET A 364 -9.95 -2.41 -8.40
C MET A 364 -8.65 -2.61 -7.59
N ARG A 365 -8.25 -1.65 -6.74
CA ARG A 365 -7.03 -1.75 -5.92
C ARG A 365 -7.07 -2.83 -4.82
N HIS A 366 -8.23 -3.43 -4.53
CA HIS A 366 -8.32 -4.55 -3.59
C HIS A 366 -7.68 -5.81 -4.20
N LEU A 367 -7.98 -6.12 -5.47
CA LEU A 367 -7.56 -7.38 -6.10
C LEU A 367 -6.02 -7.60 -6.08
N PRO A 368 -5.15 -6.63 -6.43
CA PRO A 368 -3.70 -6.80 -6.30
C PRO A 368 -3.21 -7.09 -4.88
N ARG A 369 -3.93 -6.60 -3.85
CA ARG A 369 -3.61 -6.82 -2.44
C ARG A 369 -4.04 -8.20 -1.97
N LEU A 370 -5.22 -8.66 -2.39
CA LEU A 370 -5.68 -10.03 -2.15
C LEU A 370 -4.72 -11.03 -2.80
N ILE A 371 -4.43 -10.85 -4.10
CA ILE A 371 -3.43 -11.64 -4.82
C ILE A 371 -2.10 -11.63 -4.05
N ALA A 372 -1.55 -10.46 -3.69
CA ALA A 372 -0.26 -10.37 -2.99
C ALA A 372 -0.23 -11.01 -1.58
N ARG A 373 -1.39 -11.26 -0.95
CA ARG A 373 -1.52 -12.01 0.31
C ARG A 373 -1.79 -13.51 0.09
N THR A 374 -2.15 -13.93 -1.12
CA THR A 374 -2.57 -15.32 -1.42
C THR A 374 -1.34 -16.21 -1.70
N PRO A 375 -1.27 -17.45 -1.15
CA PRO A 375 -0.21 -18.39 -1.47
C PRO A 375 -0.09 -18.72 -2.96
N THR A 376 1.13 -18.89 -3.46
CA THR A 376 1.38 -19.34 -4.83
C THR A 376 1.41 -20.86 -4.96
N GLY A 377 1.09 -21.38 -6.14
CA GLY A 377 1.12 -22.81 -6.46
C GLY A 377 -0.15 -23.58 -6.07
N GLN A 378 -1.09 -22.94 -5.35
CA GLN A 378 -2.41 -23.51 -5.05
C GLN A 378 -3.49 -22.94 -5.99
N PRO A 379 -4.54 -23.70 -6.34
CA PRO A 379 -5.68 -23.18 -7.10
C PRO A 379 -6.51 -22.21 -6.24
N VAL A 380 -6.81 -21.04 -6.80
CA VAL A 380 -7.55 -19.95 -6.16
C VAL A 380 -8.84 -19.69 -6.92
N SER A 381 -9.95 -19.45 -6.22
CA SER A 381 -11.28 -19.26 -6.80
C SER A 381 -11.64 -17.78 -6.95
N PHE A 382 -11.95 -17.36 -8.16
CA PHE A 382 -12.30 -15.97 -8.50
C PHE A 382 -13.79 -15.90 -8.83
N GLY A 383 -14.56 -15.10 -8.08
CA GLY A 383 -15.90 -14.69 -8.49
C GLY A 383 -15.78 -13.66 -9.61
N VAL A 384 -16.42 -13.92 -10.73
CA VAL A 384 -16.29 -13.17 -11.98
C VAL A 384 -17.67 -12.82 -12.53
N TRP A 385 -17.92 -11.54 -12.75
CA TRP A 385 -19.06 -11.07 -13.53
C TRP A 385 -18.71 -11.08 -15.01
N ARG A 386 -19.50 -11.82 -15.80
CA ARG A 386 -19.37 -11.97 -17.25
C ARG A 386 -20.76 -11.99 -17.89
N SER A 387 -20.97 -11.17 -18.93
CA SER A 387 -22.19 -11.20 -19.75
C SER A 387 -23.52 -11.09 -18.98
N GLY A 388 -23.53 -10.39 -17.85
CA GLY A 388 -24.73 -10.20 -17.02
C GLY A 388 -24.97 -11.29 -15.96
N GLN A 389 -23.99 -12.16 -15.69
CA GLN A 389 -24.06 -13.22 -14.68
C GLN A 389 -22.76 -13.30 -13.88
N GLU A 390 -22.86 -13.71 -12.61
CA GLU A 390 -21.70 -14.08 -11.79
C GLU A 390 -21.38 -15.57 -11.98
N MET A 391 -20.10 -15.89 -12.11
CA MET A 391 -19.58 -17.25 -12.27
C MET A 391 -18.24 -17.41 -11.55
N MET A 392 -17.91 -18.64 -11.12
CA MET A 392 -16.61 -18.94 -10.53
C MET A 392 -15.60 -19.36 -11.60
N VAL A 393 -14.39 -18.81 -11.54
CA VAL A 393 -13.23 -19.21 -12.37
C VAL A 393 -12.07 -19.58 -11.45
N THR A 394 -11.40 -20.71 -11.70
CA THR A 394 -10.24 -21.13 -10.89
C THR A 394 -8.94 -20.81 -11.63
N ALA A 395 -7.94 -20.26 -10.94
CA ALA A 395 -6.60 -20.04 -11.48
C ALA A 395 -5.53 -20.32 -10.41
N THR A 396 -4.41 -20.95 -10.80
CA THR A 396 -3.28 -21.24 -9.89
C THR A 396 -2.27 -20.11 -9.95
N LEU A 397 -2.15 -19.32 -8.89
CA LEU A 397 -1.27 -18.15 -8.86
C LEU A 397 0.22 -18.55 -8.85
N GLU A 398 1.06 -17.83 -9.61
CA GLU A 398 2.50 -18.09 -9.70
C GLU A 398 3.32 -16.98 -9.03
N PRO A 399 4.57 -17.24 -8.59
CA PRO A 399 5.47 -16.18 -8.12
C PRO A 399 5.75 -15.15 -9.23
N LEU A 400 5.68 -13.86 -8.88
CA LEU A 400 6.03 -12.74 -9.75
C LEU A 400 7.53 -12.74 -10.06
N LYS A 401 7.90 -13.46 -11.13
CA LYS A 401 9.25 -13.41 -11.71
C LYS A 401 9.60 -11.95 -12.02
N GLY A 402 10.83 -11.54 -11.70
CA GLY A 402 11.26 -10.14 -11.63
C GLY A 402 10.91 -9.32 -12.88
N SER A 403 9.81 -8.58 -12.81
CA SER A 403 9.25 -7.88 -13.96
C SER A 403 9.70 -6.42 -14.04
N ARG A 404 10.13 -6.00 -15.22
CA ARG A 404 10.21 -4.58 -15.59
C ARG A 404 8.80 -3.99 -15.53
N GLN A 405 8.66 -2.86 -14.83
CA GLN A 405 7.36 -2.28 -14.52
C GLN A 405 7.09 -1.03 -15.37
N GLY A 406 5.94 -1.02 -16.04
CA GLY A 406 5.33 0.12 -16.71
C GLY A 406 3.85 -0.15 -16.95
N LEU A 407 3.01 0.86 -16.72
CA LEU A 407 1.63 1.09 -17.18
C LEU A 407 0.99 2.10 -16.21
N ASP A 408 0.84 3.35 -16.66
CA ASP A 408 0.13 4.40 -15.92
C ASP A 408 -1.38 4.36 -16.23
N GLN A 409 -2.21 4.80 -15.28
CA GLN A 409 -3.62 5.09 -15.51
C GLN A 409 -3.97 6.48 -14.95
N GLN A 410 -4.66 7.29 -15.74
CA GLN A 410 -5.25 8.58 -15.35
C GLN A 410 -6.70 8.66 -15.86
N GLU A 411 -7.59 9.20 -15.02
CA GLU A 411 -9.04 9.21 -15.26
C GLU A 411 -9.70 10.41 -14.57
N ARG A 412 -10.61 11.12 -15.27
CA ARG A 412 -11.65 12.07 -14.77
C ARG A 412 -12.55 12.58 -15.93
N GLU A 413 -13.75 13.07 -15.60
CA GLU A 413 -14.94 13.26 -16.47
C GLU A 413 -15.37 14.75 -16.62
N PRO A 414 -16.39 15.15 -17.43
CA PRO A 414 -17.20 14.48 -18.50
C PRO A 414 -17.10 15.27 -19.86
N THR A 415 -18.01 15.39 -20.89
CA THR A 415 -19.47 15.11 -21.08
C THR A 415 -19.95 15.10 -22.59
N ARG A 416 -21.01 14.34 -22.92
CA ARG A 416 -22.09 14.51 -23.98
C ARG A 416 -21.82 14.73 -25.51
N LYS A 417 -22.52 13.88 -26.32
CA LYS A 417 -22.73 13.76 -27.81
C LYS A 417 -21.61 13.29 -28.80
N LEU A 418 -21.77 12.05 -29.29
CA LEU A 418 -20.77 11.00 -29.65
C LEU A 418 -19.85 11.14 -30.89
N GLY A 419 -19.55 12.33 -31.43
CA GLY A 419 -18.86 12.47 -32.72
C GLY A 419 -17.52 11.72 -32.90
N LEU A 420 -17.54 10.65 -33.70
CA LEU A 420 -16.40 9.81 -34.11
C LEU A 420 -16.38 9.64 -35.63
N LYS A 421 -15.19 9.58 -36.22
CA LYS A 421 -14.97 9.15 -37.62
C LYS A 421 -14.12 7.89 -37.65
N LEU A 422 -14.62 6.86 -38.30
CA LEU A 422 -14.04 5.51 -38.28
C LEU A 422 -13.58 5.08 -39.68
N SER A 423 -12.54 4.24 -39.74
CA SER A 423 -12.17 3.49 -40.94
C SER A 423 -11.71 2.07 -40.61
N MET A 424 -11.60 1.22 -41.63
CA MET A 424 -10.88 -0.05 -41.48
C MET A 424 -9.41 0.22 -41.12
N LEU A 425 -8.79 -0.71 -40.38
CA LEU A 425 -7.34 -0.75 -40.18
C LEU A 425 -6.70 -1.46 -41.40
N ASP A 426 -6.44 -0.69 -42.45
CA ASP A 426 -5.76 -1.15 -43.67
C ASP A 426 -4.25 -1.33 -43.47
N GLU A 427 -3.59 -1.95 -44.45
CA GLU A 427 -2.16 -2.30 -44.37
C GLU A 427 -1.24 -1.08 -44.22
N ALA A 428 -1.59 0.06 -44.85
CA ALA A 428 -0.83 1.29 -44.72
C ALA A 428 -0.92 1.88 -43.29
N ASN A 429 -2.08 1.77 -42.65
CA ASN A 429 -2.27 2.20 -41.27
C ASN A 429 -1.68 1.20 -40.26
N ARG A 430 -1.73 -0.12 -40.52
CA ARG A 430 -1.02 -1.14 -39.72
C ARG A 430 0.48 -0.84 -39.61
N GLN A 431 1.13 -0.60 -40.75
CA GLN A 431 2.56 -0.30 -40.82
C GLN A 431 2.91 1.04 -40.13
N ARG A 432 2.03 2.05 -40.24
CA ARG A 432 2.21 3.35 -39.56
C ARG A 432 2.03 3.29 -38.04
N LEU A 433 1.14 2.43 -37.54
CA LEU A 433 0.80 2.31 -36.12
C LEU A 433 1.55 1.17 -35.41
N GLY A 434 2.41 0.42 -36.13
CA GLY A 434 3.13 -0.73 -35.61
C GLY A 434 2.23 -1.89 -35.19
N ASN A 435 1.03 -1.99 -35.76
CA ASN A 435 -0.04 -2.86 -35.27
C ASN A 435 -0.50 -3.86 -36.34
N SER A 436 -0.31 -5.15 -36.09
CA SER A 436 -0.71 -6.26 -36.99
C SER A 436 -2.07 -6.88 -36.63
N GLY A 437 -2.82 -6.29 -35.70
CA GLY A 437 -4.09 -6.81 -35.20
C GLY A 437 -5.29 -6.49 -36.10
N ASN A 438 -6.46 -7.00 -35.68
CA ASN A 438 -7.76 -6.67 -36.24
C ASN A 438 -8.44 -5.59 -35.39
N GLY A 439 -9.09 -4.62 -36.03
CA GLY A 439 -9.86 -3.58 -35.36
C GLY A 439 -10.26 -2.44 -36.29
N VAL A 440 -10.94 -1.45 -35.72
CA VAL A 440 -11.48 -0.29 -36.44
C VAL A 440 -10.74 0.96 -35.99
N LEU A 441 -10.09 1.64 -36.94
CA LEU A 441 -9.29 2.84 -36.68
C LEU A 441 -10.18 4.06 -36.47
N ILE A 442 -9.92 4.81 -35.41
CA ILE A 442 -10.46 6.15 -35.20
C ILE A 442 -9.61 7.12 -36.02
N GLN A 443 -10.16 7.61 -37.13
CA GLN A 443 -9.51 8.60 -38.00
C GLN A 443 -9.56 10.01 -37.41
N ASP A 444 -10.70 10.36 -36.83
CA ASP A 444 -10.97 11.68 -36.27
C ASP A 444 -11.95 11.57 -35.10
N VAL A 445 -11.83 12.50 -34.16
CA VAL A 445 -12.67 12.59 -32.97
C VAL A 445 -13.18 14.01 -32.91
N ALA A 446 -14.49 14.19 -33.11
CA ALA A 446 -15.07 15.53 -33.12
C ALA A 446 -14.75 16.23 -31.78
N PRO A 447 -14.23 17.47 -31.80
CA PRO A 447 -13.98 18.23 -30.58
C PRO A 447 -15.24 18.29 -29.70
N GLN A 448 -15.05 18.19 -28.39
CA GLN A 448 -16.13 18.20 -27.38
C GLN A 448 -17.14 17.03 -27.48
N SER A 449 -16.76 15.91 -28.12
CA SER A 449 -17.54 14.66 -28.07
C SER A 449 -17.25 13.81 -26.82
N PRO A 450 -18.15 12.92 -26.35
CA PRO A 450 -17.92 11.84 -25.39
C PRO A 450 -16.74 10.96 -25.76
N ALA A 451 -16.44 10.80 -27.05
CA ALA A 451 -15.23 10.13 -27.47
C ALA A 451 -14.00 10.92 -26.99
N ALA A 452 -13.89 12.20 -27.33
CA ALA A 452 -12.81 13.08 -26.83
C ALA A 452 -12.79 13.16 -25.29
N HIS A 453 -13.96 13.32 -24.67
CA HIS A 453 -14.13 13.45 -23.22
C HIS A 453 -13.81 12.16 -22.44
N LYS A 454 -14.03 10.97 -23.02
CA LYS A 454 -13.53 9.68 -22.49
C LYS A 454 -12.11 9.37 -22.97
N GLY A 455 -11.40 10.36 -23.49
CA GLY A 455 -9.98 10.31 -23.86
C GLY A 455 -9.65 9.59 -25.17
N LEU A 456 -10.64 9.29 -26.02
CA LEU A 456 -10.38 8.78 -27.37
C LEU A 456 -9.71 9.83 -28.24
N ARG A 457 -8.83 9.40 -29.14
CA ARG A 457 -8.03 10.26 -30.03
C ARG A 457 -7.91 9.64 -31.43
N PRO A 458 -7.61 10.45 -32.46
CA PRO A 458 -7.14 9.94 -33.74
C PRO A 458 -5.95 8.98 -33.54
N GLY A 459 -5.95 7.83 -34.22
CA GLY A 459 -4.94 6.77 -34.06
C GLY A 459 -5.32 5.66 -33.07
N ASP A 460 -6.38 5.83 -32.28
CA ASP A 460 -6.92 4.76 -31.43
C ASP A 460 -7.59 3.66 -32.28
N ILE A 461 -7.46 2.40 -31.87
CA ILE A 461 -8.04 1.24 -32.56
C ILE A 461 -9.09 0.58 -31.67
N ILE A 462 -10.34 0.51 -32.14
CA ILE A 462 -11.44 -0.20 -31.46
C ILE A 462 -11.32 -1.70 -31.78
N LEU A 463 -11.15 -2.52 -30.75
CA LEU A 463 -11.01 -3.99 -30.84
C LEU A 463 -12.33 -4.72 -30.58
N LYS A 464 -13.15 -4.20 -29.65
CA LYS A 464 -14.47 -4.76 -29.30
C LYS A 464 -15.49 -3.66 -29.06
N VAL A 465 -16.76 -4.00 -29.28
CA VAL A 465 -17.92 -3.21 -28.89
C VAL A 465 -18.89 -4.11 -28.12
N GLY A 466 -19.16 -3.76 -26.86
CA GLY A 466 -19.73 -4.67 -25.88
C GLY A 466 -18.85 -5.93 -25.75
N ALA A 467 -19.48 -7.10 -25.85
CA ALA A 467 -18.78 -8.38 -25.85
C ALA A 467 -18.20 -8.78 -27.24
N LYS A 468 -18.59 -8.12 -28.33
CA LYS A 468 -18.26 -8.56 -29.71
C LYS A 468 -16.97 -7.93 -30.23
N PRO A 469 -16.06 -8.70 -30.83
CA PRO A 469 -14.99 -8.14 -31.68
C PRO A 469 -15.57 -7.37 -32.87
N VAL A 470 -14.80 -6.41 -33.40
CA VAL A 470 -15.17 -5.63 -34.60
C VAL A 470 -14.02 -5.59 -35.60
N GLY A 471 -14.33 -5.64 -36.90
CA GLY A 471 -13.34 -5.54 -37.99
C GLY A 471 -13.62 -4.40 -38.97
N THR A 472 -14.86 -3.89 -39.00
CA THR A 472 -15.32 -2.85 -39.92
C THR A 472 -16.02 -1.71 -39.15
N PRO A 473 -16.01 -0.46 -39.69
CA PRO A 473 -16.83 0.63 -39.16
C PRO A 473 -18.31 0.28 -39.02
N GLU A 474 -18.83 -0.59 -39.89
CA GLU A 474 -20.23 -1.02 -39.90
C GLU A 474 -20.56 -1.91 -38.69
N ASP A 475 -19.65 -2.79 -38.26
CA ASP A 475 -19.81 -3.58 -37.02
C ASP A 475 -20.02 -2.66 -35.80
N VAL A 476 -19.22 -1.58 -35.73
CA VAL A 476 -19.27 -0.59 -34.64
C VAL A 476 -20.59 0.18 -34.66
N LEU A 477 -21.02 0.68 -35.83
CA LEU A 477 -22.29 1.37 -35.99
C LEU A 477 -23.47 0.47 -35.61
N ASN A 478 -23.49 -0.78 -36.10
CA ASN A 478 -24.53 -1.75 -35.77
C ASN A 478 -24.63 -2.04 -34.26
N GLN A 479 -23.50 -2.08 -33.53
CA GLN A 479 -23.56 -2.22 -32.07
C GLN A 479 -23.98 -0.93 -31.36
N VAL A 480 -23.60 0.25 -31.87
CA VAL A 480 -24.05 1.56 -31.35
C VAL A 480 -25.56 1.72 -31.47
N ASP A 481 -26.17 1.34 -32.59
CA ASP A 481 -27.62 1.47 -32.78
C ASP A 481 -28.41 0.42 -32.00
N LEU A 482 -27.88 -0.79 -31.80
CA LEU A 482 -28.44 -1.75 -30.84
C LEU A 482 -28.44 -1.18 -29.40
N ALA A 483 -27.34 -0.56 -28.97
CA ALA A 483 -27.26 0.08 -27.64
C ALA A 483 -28.13 1.34 -27.50
N ARG A 484 -28.56 1.96 -28.60
CA ARG A 484 -29.56 3.05 -28.58
C ARG A 484 -31.00 2.55 -28.48
N ALA A 485 -31.29 1.38 -29.05
CA ALA A 485 -32.60 0.74 -28.97
C ALA A 485 -32.87 0.18 -27.56
N ASP A 486 -31.83 -0.17 -26.81
CA ASP A 486 -31.93 -0.58 -25.41
C ASP A 486 -32.33 0.61 -24.50
N GLN A 487 -33.55 0.57 -23.99
CA GLN A 487 -34.06 1.60 -23.08
C GLN A 487 -33.42 1.53 -21.68
N GLN A 488 -32.90 0.36 -21.29
CA GLN A 488 -32.20 0.15 -20.03
C GLN A 488 -30.74 0.57 -20.18
N ASN A 489 -30.00 0.04 -21.16
CA ASN A 489 -28.54 0.17 -21.22
C ASN A 489 -28.00 1.27 -22.17
N LYS A 490 -28.21 2.54 -21.81
CA LYS A 490 -27.82 3.72 -22.62
C LYS A 490 -26.31 4.03 -22.69
N ALA A 491 -25.44 3.05 -22.41
CA ALA A 491 -23.99 3.19 -22.46
C ALA A 491 -23.33 1.99 -23.15
N ILE A 492 -22.50 2.25 -24.15
CA ILE A 492 -21.77 1.22 -24.91
C ILE A 492 -20.32 1.13 -24.43
N LEU A 493 -19.84 -0.10 -24.23
CA LEU A 493 -18.47 -0.37 -23.78
C LEU A 493 -17.57 -0.65 -24.99
N LEU A 494 -16.53 0.15 -25.20
CA LEU A 494 -15.51 -0.09 -26.23
C LEU A 494 -14.25 -0.68 -25.59
N LEU A 495 -13.66 -1.73 -26.17
CA LEU A 495 -12.25 -2.07 -25.92
C LEU A 495 -11.41 -1.34 -26.96
N VAL A 496 -10.47 -0.51 -26.50
CA VAL A 496 -9.67 0.36 -27.35
C VAL A 496 -8.19 0.19 -27.06
N GLU A 497 -7.38 0.09 -28.11
CA GLU A 497 -5.93 0.00 -28.05
C GLU A 497 -5.27 1.29 -28.56
N ARG A 498 -4.18 1.70 -27.89
CA ARG A 498 -3.29 2.78 -28.30
C ARG A 498 -1.85 2.35 -28.01
N ASN A 499 -0.98 2.34 -29.03
CA ASN A 499 0.44 1.97 -28.91
C ASN A 499 0.70 0.59 -28.26
N GLY A 500 -0.27 -0.33 -28.29
CA GLY A 500 -0.20 -1.65 -27.63
C GLY A 500 -0.77 -1.70 -26.21
N ASP A 501 -1.24 -0.59 -25.65
CA ASP A 501 -1.94 -0.53 -24.35
C ASP A 501 -3.45 -0.66 -24.58
N GLN A 502 -4.11 -1.58 -23.88
CA GLN A 502 -5.56 -1.85 -24.02
C GLN A 502 -6.36 -1.32 -22.82
N ARG A 503 -7.40 -0.52 -23.09
CA ARG A 503 -8.30 0.02 -22.07
C ARG A 503 -9.77 -0.09 -22.47
N TYR A 504 -10.64 -0.18 -21.47
CA TYR A 504 -12.08 -0.15 -21.66
C TYR A 504 -12.63 1.28 -21.53
N VAL A 505 -13.57 1.64 -22.41
CA VAL A 505 -14.10 2.99 -22.56
C VAL A 505 -15.62 2.92 -22.69
N ALA A 506 -16.35 3.18 -21.61
CA ALA A 506 -17.81 3.27 -21.63
C ALA A 506 -18.27 4.64 -22.13
N ILE A 507 -19.16 4.68 -23.14
CA ILE A 507 -19.64 5.91 -23.78
C ILE A 507 -21.16 5.91 -23.84
N LYS A 508 -21.79 7.00 -23.37
CA LYS A 508 -23.26 7.16 -23.41
C LYS A 508 -23.74 7.46 -24.83
N VAL A 509 -24.77 6.71 -25.27
CA VAL A 509 -25.24 6.70 -26.67
C VAL A 509 -26.47 7.58 -26.95
N GLY A 510 -27.02 8.23 -25.91
CA GLY A 510 -28.09 9.26 -25.98
C GLY A 510 -27.63 10.67 -25.61
#